data_AF-A0A6B1I424-F1
#
_entry.id   AF-A0A6B1I424-F1
#
_cell.length_a   1.000
_cell.length_b   1.000
_cell.length_c   1.000
_cell.angle_alpha   90.00
_cell.angle_beta   90.00
_cell.angle_gamma   90.00
#
_symmetry.space_group_name_H-M   'P 1'
#
loop_
_entity.id
_entity.type
_entity.pdbx_description
1 polymer ?
#
loop_
_entity_poly.entity_id
_entity_poly.type
_entity_poly.pdbx_seq_one_letter_code
_entity_poly.pdbx_strand_id
1 'polypeptide(L)'
;MAEKLRDRGIESTHVQLNALADADHLREALVETTARVLQRVGGQVPTNSEMLNKNFTIRSSQRVERRWVYEMDALLDQIDTDVVVLLDETDLANEESLDLDAVDRDERQAMNRVLQQLRGVIQIRNERAKRRLSFLAAGVAASIFTSSVRFGRDNQLFGFASARPLGPMNRDEMRQMVRVLGKRSGLRFDDHRLFDSLFAEYGGHPHLTRQACARVAEEVHNRQIDTVPYHVTLQDLSRVYASAADGSPARSAWETFLSFERWYPEESEIVSQLIRDGKAPETELIPHAVDFGICDGQGGLRLGALNREARRGLG
;
A
#
# COMPACT_ATOMS: atom_id res chain seq x y z
N MET A 1 7.54 -4.33 -12.15
CA MET A 1 7.43 -2.89 -12.50
C MET A 1 8.77 -2.31 -12.91
N ALA A 2 9.80 -2.40 -12.05
CA ALA A 2 11.14 -1.88 -12.36
C ALA A 2 11.71 -2.35 -13.71
N GLU A 3 11.56 -3.63 -14.06
CA GLU A 3 11.97 -4.16 -15.37
C GLU A 3 11.24 -3.47 -16.54
N LYS A 4 9.91 -3.40 -16.48
CA LYS A 4 9.09 -2.67 -17.48
C LYS A 4 9.42 -1.18 -17.60
N LEU A 5 9.88 -0.54 -16.51
CA LEU A 5 10.33 0.85 -16.56
C LEU A 5 11.70 0.94 -17.25
N ARG A 6 12.63 0.06 -16.93
CA ARG A 6 13.93 -0.02 -17.60
C ARG A 6 13.83 -0.31 -19.09
N ASP A 7 12.90 -1.19 -19.50
CA ASP A 7 12.62 -1.45 -20.91
C ASP A 7 12.15 -0.19 -21.67
N ARG A 8 11.62 0.81 -20.94
CA ARG A 8 11.22 2.11 -21.47
C ARG A 8 12.30 3.19 -21.29
N GLY A 9 13.50 2.80 -20.85
CA GLY A 9 14.58 3.73 -20.52
C GLY A 9 14.22 4.61 -19.33
N ILE A 10 13.61 4.07 -18.27
CA ILE A 10 13.33 4.80 -17.03
C ILE A 10 13.93 4.02 -15.87
N GLU A 11 14.78 4.66 -15.09
CA GLU A 11 15.29 4.07 -13.86
C GLU A 11 14.30 4.26 -12.72
N SER A 12 14.31 3.31 -11.78
CA SER A 12 13.42 3.37 -10.63
C SER A 12 14.15 3.03 -9.34
N THR A 13 13.66 3.62 -8.26
CA THR A 13 14.12 3.31 -6.91
C THR A 13 12.95 3.23 -5.94
N HIS A 14 13.16 2.64 -4.77
CA HIS A 14 12.09 2.34 -3.83
C HIS A 14 12.50 2.69 -2.40
N VAL A 15 11.60 3.37 -1.69
CA VAL A 15 11.75 3.74 -0.28
C VAL A 15 10.48 3.32 0.45
N GLN A 16 10.62 2.50 1.48
CA GLN A 16 9.52 2.09 2.37
C GLN A 16 9.58 2.90 3.65
N LEU A 17 8.56 3.70 3.93
CA LEU A 17 8.60 4.61 5.08
C LEU A 17 8.53 3.87 6.41
N ASN A 18 7.89 2.70 6.46
CA ASN A 18 7.77 1.89 7.69
C ASN A 18 9.08 1.22 8.13
N ALA A 19 10.09 1.18 7.25
CA ALA A 19 11.41 0.66 7.57
C ALA A 19 12.35 1.75 8.13
N LEU A 20 11.88 3.00 8.20
CA LEU A 20 12.66 4.16 8.62
C LEU A 20 12.28 4.56 10.04
N ALA A 21 13.28 4.98 10.81
CA ALA A 21 13.06 5.43 12.18
C ALA A 21 12.49 6.85 12.25
N ASP A 22 12.92 7.73 11.34
CA ASP A 22 12.57 9.15 11.33
C ASP A 22 12.81 9.80 9.94
N ALA A 23 12.60 11.12 9.87
CA ALA A 23 12.75 11.95 8.70
C ALA A 23 14.18 12.09 8.21
N ASP A 24 15.19 12.00 9.09
CA ASP A 24 16.59 11.97 8.66
C ASP A 24 16.90 10.67 7.94
N HIS A 25 16.41 9.53 8.43
CA HIS A 25 16.50 8.26 7.73
C HIS A 25 15.77 8.29 6.38
N LEU A 26 14.65 9.02 6.25
CA LEU A 26 13.99 9.23 4.96
C LEU A 26 14.85 10.03 3.97
N ARG A 27 15.50 11.10 4.44
CA ARG A 27 16.43 11.89 3.61
C ARG A 27 17.63 11.05 3.16
N GLU A 28 18.21 10.28 4.09
CA GLU A 28 19.31 9.35 3.78
C GLU A 28 18.88 8.28 2.77
N ALA A 29 17.71 7.67 2.96
CA ALA A 29 17.18 6.68 2.04
C ALA A 29 16.95 7.27 0.64
N LEU A 30 16.43 8.48 0.51
CA LEU A 30 16.28 9.14 -0.79
C LEU A 30 17.63 9.36 -1.49
N VAL A 31 18.65 9.81 -0.76
CA VAL A 31 20.01 10.00 -1.30
C VAL A 31 20.65 8.66 -1.66
N GLU A 32 20.67 7.70 -0.74
CA GLU A 32 21.30 6.40 -0.92
C GLU A 32 20.66 5.63 -2.07
N THR A 33 19.34 5.62 -2.13
CA THR A 33 18.63 4.89 -3.17
C THR A 33 18.78 5.55 -4.54
N THR A 34 18.93 6.89 -4.61
CA THR A 34 19.34 7.61 -5.84
C THR A 34 20.80 7.28 -6.22
N ALA A 35 21.69 7.21 -5.24
CA ALA A 35 23.09 6.84 -5.43
C ALA A 35 23.22 5.42 -6.02
N ARG A 36 22.37 4.47 -5.56
CA ARG A 36 22.27 3.13 -6.15
C ARG A 36 21.80 3.16 -7.61
N VAL A 37 20.90 4.07 -7.99
CA VAL A 37 20.54 4.26 -9.41
C VAL A 37 21.76 4.72 -10.20
N LEU A 38 22.47 5.74 -9.71
CA LEU A 38 23.68 6.27 -10.35
C LEU A 38 24.75 5.17 -10.53
N GLN A 39 24.95 4.34 -9.51
CA GLN A 39 25.88 3.21 -9.55
C GLN A 39 25.49 2.20 -10.63
N ARG A 40 24.20 1.87 -10.78
CA ARG A 40 23.72 0.92 -11.80
C ARG A 40 23.94 1.43 -13.21
N VAL A 41 23.81 2.74 -13.44
CA VAL A 41 24.07 3.36 -14.76
C VAL A 41 25.55 3.65 -14.98
N GLY A 42 26.45 3.22 -14.08
CA GLY A 42 27.89 3.35 -14.23
C GLY A 42 28.45 4.75 -13.90
N GLY A 43 27.67 5.59 -13.23
CA GLY A 43 28.12 6.91 -12.78
C GLY A 43 29.07 6.86 -11.60
N GLN A 44 29.58 8.02 -11.19
CA GLN A 44 30.50 8.16 -10.08
C GLN A 44 29.94 9.12 -9.03
N VAL A 45 30.24 8.88 -7.76
CA VAL A 45 29.86 9.82 -6.70
C VAL A 45 30.47 11.20 -6.99
N PRO A 46 29.68 12.30 -6.96
CA PRO A 46 30.20 13.65 -7.18
C PRO A 46 31.42 13.93 -6.30
N THR A 47 32.44 14.59 -6.83
CA THR A 47 33.68 14.87 -6.08
C THR A 47 33.46 15.78 -4.87
N ASN A 48 32.40 16.59 -4.91
CA ASN A 48 31.94 17.48 -3.84
C ASN A 48 30.84 16.84 -2.97
N SER A 49 30.60 15.52 -3.10
CA SER A 49 29.66 14.81 -2.23
C SER A 49 30.12 14.91 -0.77
N GLU A 50 29.25 15.48 0.06
CA GLU A 50 29.47 15.59 1.50
C GLU A 50 28.81 14.43 2.24
N MET A 51 27.78 13.80 1.65
CA MET A 51 27.03 12.72 2.28
C MET A 51 27.56 11.33 1.94
N LEU A 52 28.10 11.11 0.73
CA LEU A 52 28.49 9.78 0.25
C LEU A 52 29.99 9.58 0.18
N ASN A 53 30.48 8.38 0.52
CA ASN A 53 31.83 7.95 0.18
C ASN A 53 31.89 7.44 -1.27
N LYS A 54 33.11 7.15 -1.75
CA LYS A 54 33.33 6.62 -3.11
C LYS A 54 32.65 5.27 -3.38
N ASN A 55 32.21 4.58 -2.32
CA ASN A 55 31.49 3.31 -2.39
C ASN A 55 29.97 3.50 -2.32
N PHE A 56 29.47 4.73 -2.52
CA PHE A 56 28.04 5.06 -2.50
C PHE A 56 27.35 4.82 -1.14
N THR A 57 28.10 4.83 -0.03
CA THR A 57 27.51 4.71 1.32
C THR A 57 27.55 6.05 2.07
N ILE A 58 26.57 6.27 2.95
CA ILE A 58 26.47 7.47 3.78
C ILE A 58 27.66 7.53 4.76
N ARG A 59 28.32 8.69 4.87
CA ARG A 59 29.49 8.91 5.74
C ARG A 59 29.11 9.34 7.16
N SER A 60 28.10 10.19 7.30
CA SER A 60 27.65 10.76 8.56
C SER A 60 26.24 11.31 8.41
N SER A 61 25.39 11.04 9.40
CA SER A 61 24.04 11.61 9.51
C SER A 61 24.04 13.08 9.98
N GLN A 62 25.18 13.59 10.46
CA GLN A 62 25.28 14.96 10.94
C GLN A 62 25.15 15.92 9.74
N ARG A 63 24.04 16.67 9.70
CA ARG A 63 23.66 17.70 8.69
C ARG A 63 22.86 17.22 7.47
N VAL A 64 22.32 16.00 7.49
CA VAL A 64 21.46 15.46 6.42
C VAL A 64 20.35 16.45 6.03
N GLU A 65 19.65 17.02 7.02
CA GLU A 65 18.56 17.99 6.84
C GLU A 65 18.90 19.14 5.86
N ARG A 66 20.13 19.66 5.89
CA ARG A 66 20.55 20.83 5.10
C ARG A 66 21.14 20.48 3.74
N ARG A 67 21.54 19.22 3.52
CA ARG A 67 22.37 18.83 2.37
C ARG A 67 21.69 17.87 1.41
N TRP A 68 20.75 17.07 1.87
CA TRP A 68 20.21 15.96 1.09
C TRP A 68 19.61 16.39 -0.27
N VAL A 69 18.93 17.55 -0.33
CA VAL A 69 18.38 18.11 -1.58
C VAL A 69 19.48 18.38 -2.60
N TYR A 70 20.57 19.03 -2.17
CA TYR A 70 21.71 19.34 -3.04
C TYR A 70 22.44 18.07 -3.49
N GLU A 71 22.63 17.13 -2.57
CA GLU A 71 23.26 15.84 -2.86
C GLU A 71 22.43 15.06 -3.88
N MET A 72 21.12 14.96 -3.67
CA MET A 72 20.20 14.29 -4.58
C MET A 72 20.19 14.95 -5.97
N ASP A 73 20.15 16.29 -6.07
CA ASP A 73 20.22 16.99 -7.38
C ASP A 73 21.56 16.72 -8.09
N ALA A 74 22.68 16.70 -7.36
CA ALA A 74 24.00 16.42 -7.92
C ALA A 74 24.16 14.97 -8.42
N LEU A 75 23.55 14.00 -7.73
CA LEU A 75 23.48 12.61 -8.19
C LEU A 75 22.63 12.51 -9.46
N LEU A 76 21.44 13.12 -9.44
CA LEU A 76 20.51 13.12 -10.58
C LEU A 76 21.06 13.86 -11.81
N ASP A 77 22.00 14.79 -11.67
CA ASP A 77 22.66 15.46 -12.79
C ASP A 77 23.60 14.54 -13.58
N GLN A 78 24.06 13.45 -12.96
CA GLN A 78 24.88 12.45 -13.62
C GLN A 78 24.07 11.27 -14.18
N ILE A 79 22.75 11.23 -13.91
CA ILE A 79 21.86 10.21 -14.46
C ILE A 79 21.26 10.76 -15.76
N ASP A 80 21.60 10.13 -16.88
CA ASP A 80 21.21 10.57 -18.23
C ASP A 80 19.81 10.12 -18.64
N THR A 81 19.04 9.55 -17.71
CA THR A 81 17.70 9.02 -17.91
C THR A 81 16.70 9.55 -16.88
N ASP A 82 15.41 9.37 -17.15
CA ASP A 82 14.35 9.74 -16.21
C ASP A 82 14.33 8.77 -15.01
N VAL A 83 14.04 9.30 -13.82
CA VAL A 83 14.04 8.54 -12.57
C VAL A 83 12.68 8.61 -11.90
N VAL A 84 12.15 7.46 -11.49
CA VAL A 84 10.94 7.33 -10.68
C VAL A 84 11.28 6.83 -9.28
N VAL A 85 10.89 7.61 -8.26
CA VAL A 85 10.98 7.20 -6.85
C VAL A 85 9.64 6.59 -6.43
N LEU A 86 9.65 5.33 -6.02
CA LEU A 86 8.51 4.66 -5.42
C LEU A 86 8.56 4.89 -3.90
N LEU A 87 7.54 5.54 -3.35
CA LEU A 87 7.37 5.79 -1.93
C LEU A 87 6.23 4.92 -1.42
N ASP A 88 6.53 4.00 -0.52
CA ASP A 88 5.55 3.08 0.05
C ASP A 88 5.25 3.46 1.51
N GLU A 89 4.03 3.18 1.98
CA GLU A 89 3.54 3.55 3.31
C GLU A 89 3.56 5.07 3.58
N THR A 90 3.11 5.88 2.61
CA THR A 90 3.08 7.36 2.76
C THR A 90 2.16 7.87 3.87
N ASP A 91 1.32 7.00 4.44
CA ASP A 91 0.48 7.30 5.61
C ASP A 91 1.27 7.58 6.88
N LEU A 92 2.54 7.16 6.93
CA LEU A 92 3.45 7.51 8.00
C LEU A 92 3.89 8.99 7.95
N ALA A 93 3.63 9.69 6.85
CA ALA A 93 3.77 11.14 6.77
C ALA A 93 2.41 11.87 6.90
N ASN A 94 1.36 11.15 7.34
CA ASN A 94 -0.01 11.63 7.45
C ASN A 94 -0.37 12.06 8.89
N GLU A 95 -1.22 13.09 9.01
CA GLU A 95 -1.75 13.61 10.28
C GLU A 95 -2.92 12.78 10.82
N GLU A 96 -3.71 12.14 9.96
CA GLU A 96 -5.01 11.54 10.31
C GLU A 96 -4.94 10.19 11.05
N SER A 97 -3.78 9.78 11.54
CA SER A 97 -3.71 8.63 12.46
C SER A 97 -4.30 9.07 13.81
N LEU A 98 -5.31 8.36 14.33
CA LEU A 98 -6.08 8.81 15.51
C LEU A 98 -5.34 8.61 16.87
N ASP A 99 -4.27 7.82 16.90
CA ASP A 99 -3.46 7.57 18.10
C ASP A 99 -2.11 8.29 18.02
N LEU A 100 -2.12 9.62 18.08
CA LEU A 100 -0.90 10.44 18.06
C LEU A 100 -0.61 11.01 19.44
N ASP A 101 0.52 10.58 20.01
CA ASP A 101 1.20 11.43 20.98
C ASP A 101 1.89 12.62 20.28
N ALA A 102 2.35 13.58 21.07
CA ALA A 102 3.00 14.78 20.52
C ALA A 102 4.31 14.45 19.78
N VAL A 103 5.00 13.37 20.16
CA VAL A 103 6.28 12.97 19.57
C VAL A 103 6.06 12.40 18.17
N ASP A 104 5.07 11.52 18.01
CA ASP A 104 4.70 10.96 16.70
C ASP A 104 4.20 12.07 15.75
N ARG A 105 3.49 13.08 16.27
CA ARG A 105 3.03 14.22 15.47
C ARG A 105 4.18 15.04 14.88
N ASP A 106 5.19 15.38 15.70
CA ASP A 106 6.34 16.18 15.24
C ASP A 106 7.16 15.43 14.20
N GLU A 107 7.32 14.11 14.38
CA GLU A 107 8.05 13.26 13.45
C GLU A 107 7.30 13.10 12.12
N ARG A 108 5.99 12.83 12.14
CA ARG A 108 5.15 12.82 10.94
C ARG A 108 5.19 14.14 10.19
N GLN A 109 5.19 15.25 10.91
CA GLN A 109 5.35 16.57 10.32
C GLN A 109 6.75 16.74 9.68
N ALA A 110 7.81 16.21 10.31
CA ALA A 110 9.15 16.19 9.75
C ALA A 110 9.22 15.35 8.47
N MET A 111 8.63 14.15 8.44
CA MET A 111 8.53 13.31 7.25
C MET A 111 7.75 14.01 6.13
N ASN A 112 6.63 14.67 6.47
CA ASN A 112 5.85 15.46 5.51
C ASN A 112 6.69 16.59 4.90
N ARG A 113 7.52 17.28 5.70
CA ARG A 113 8.46 18.30 5.19
C ARG A 113 9.47 17.73 4.20
N VAL A 114 9.96 16.50 4.41
CA VAL A 114 10.85 15.84 3.44
C VAL A 114 10.16 15.62 2.10
N LEU A 115 8.89 15.20 2.11
CA LEU A 115 8.10 15.04 0.88
C LEU A 115 7.85 16.39 0.18
N GLN A 116 7.60 17.46 0.94
CA GLN A 116 7.48 18.83 0.37
C GLN A 116 8.79 19.29 -0.28
N GLN A 117 9.93 19.02 0.37
CA GLN A 117 11.26 19.31 -0.18
C GLN A 117 11.55 18.48 -1.45
N LEU A 118 11.15 17.20 -1.48
CA LEU A 118 11.24 16.34 -2.67
C LEU A 118 10.41 16.92 -3.84
N ARG A 119 9.19 17.39 -3.57
CA ARG A 119 8.38 18.14 -4.55
C ARG A 119 9.16 19.35 -5.10
N GLY A 120 9.84 20.11 -4.23
CA GLY A 120 10.68 21.23 -4.64
C GLY A 120 11.81 20.83 -5.60
N VAL A 121 12.51 19.71 -5.32
CA VAL A 121 13.53 19.15 -6.22
C VAL A 121 12.93 18.85 -7.60
N ILE A 122 11.77 18.19 -7.64
CA ILE A 122 11.08 17.84 -8.89
C ILE A 122 10.75 19.10 -9.70
N GLN A 123 10.19 20.14 -9.05
CA GLN A 123 9.80 21.39 -9.71
C GLN A 123 11.01 22.13 -10.30
N ILE A 124 12.06 22.32 -9.51
CA ILE A 124 13.29 23.00 -9.94
C ILE A 124 13.93 22.27 -11.13
N ARG A 125 13.95 20.93 -11.11
CA ARG A 125 14.51 20.15 -12.23
C ARG A 125 13.68 20.28 -13.50
N ASN A 126 12.35 20.28 -13.39
CA ASN A 126 11.46 20.47 -14.52
C ASN A 126 11.63 21.87 -15.15
N GLU A 127 11.73 22.92 -14.34
CA GLU A 127 11.97 24.30 -14.80
C GLU A 127 13.31 24.46 -15.52
N ARG A 128 14.34 23.74 -15.06
CA ARG A 128 15.69 23.75 -15.66
C ARG A 128 15.82 22.84 -16.89
N ALA A 129 14.72 22.24 -17.36
CA ALA A 129 14.72 21.27 -18.46
C ALA A 129 15.74 20.12 -18.27
N LYS A 130 15.97 19.72 -17.02
CA LYS A 130 16.80 18.55 -16.67
C LYS A 130 16.02 17.25 -16.87
N ARG A 131 16.69 16.09 -16.75
CA ARG A 131 16.03 14.78 -16.69
C ARG A 131 14.98 14.72 -15.59
N ARG A 132 13.85 14.11 -15.91
CA ARG A 132 12.65 14.17 -15.08
C ARG A 132 12.86 13.30 -13.85
N LEU A 133 12.53 13.87 -12.71
CA LEU A 133 12.29 13.15 -11.48
C LEU A 133 10.78 13.10 -11.27
N SER A 134 10.24 11.93 -10.99
CA SER A 134 8.84 11.76 -10.61
C SER A 134 8.75 10.83 -9.43
N PHE A 135 7.65 10.86 -8.69
CA PHE A 135 7.37 9.85 -7.68
C PHE A 135 6.05 9.13 -7.95
N LEU A 136 5.96 7.90 -7.43
CA LEU A 136 4.72 7.19 -7.21
C LEU A 136 4.61 6.94 -5.70
N ALA A 137 3.52 7.39 -5.09
CA ALA A 137 3.24 7.17 -3.69
C ALA A 137 2.20 6.07 -3.53
N ALA A 138 2.42 5.17 -2.59
CA ALA A 138 1.48 4.13 -2.16
C ALA A 138 1.19 4.31 -0.67
N GLY A 139 -0.09 4.20 -0.33
CA GLY A 139 -0.62 4.36 1.02
C GLY A 139 -2.12 4.15 1.03
N VAL A 140 -2.67 3.98 2.22
CA VAL A 140 -4.09 3.82 2.54
C VAL A 140 -4.84 5.14 2.37
N ALA A 141 -4.25 6.25 2.82
CA ALA A 141 -4.89 7.56 2.86
C ALA A 141 -4.27 8.53 1.86
N ALA A 142 -5.06 8.87 0.84
CA ALA A 142 -4.69 9.85 -0.18
C ALA A 142 -4.69 11.31 0.33
N SER A 143 -5.14 11.55 1.57
CA SER A 143 -5.32 12.89 2.16
C SER A 143 -4.05 13.72 2.20
N ILE A 144 -2.88 13.08 2.18
CA ILE A 144 -1.59 13.76 2.01
C ILE A 144 -1.49 14.57 0.70
N PHE A 145 -2.19 14.16 -0.37
CA PHE A 145 -2.23 14.87 -1.66
C PHE A 145 -3.57 15.54 -1.96
N THR A 146 -4.65 15.19 -1.25
CA THR A 146 -6.00 15.66 -1.54
C THR A 146 -6.59 16.62 -0.51
N SER A 147 -6.00 16.75 0.68
CA SER A 147 -6.42 17.78 1.65
C SER A 147 -5.62 19.08 1.44
N SER A 148 -6.30 20.23 1.48
CA SER A 148 -5.67 21.56 1.34
C SER A 148 -4.97 22.03 2.62
N VAL A 149 -5.33 21.48 3.78
CA VAL A 149 -4.79 21.87 5.10
C VAL A 149 -4.25 20.65 5.83
N ARG A 150 -3.03 20.77 6.37
CA ARG A 150 -2.32 19.72 7.11
C ARG A 150 -1.47 20.31 8.23
N PHE A 151 -1.49 19.66 9.39
CA PHE A 151 -0.82 20.11 10.60
C PHE A 151 -1.16 21.56 10.98
N GLY A 152 -2.41 21.98 10.72
CA GLY A 152 -2.89 23.35 10.92
C GLY A 152 -2.28 24.40 9.97
N ARG A 153 -1.73 23.98 8.81
CA ARG A 153 -1.08 24.83 7.82
C ARG A 153 -1.49 24.43 6.40
N ASP A 154 -1.22 25.28 5.42
CA ASP A 154 -1.44 24.94 4.00
C ASP A 154 -0.61 23.72 3.59
N ASN A 155 -1.25 22.75 2.94
CA ASN A 155 -0.59 21.56 2.44
C ASN A 155 0.09 21.84 1.11
N GLN A 156 1.41 21.91 1.12
CA GLN A 156 2.18 22.11 -0.12
C GLN A 156 2.17 20.91 -1.06
N LEU A 157 1.73 19.73 -0.61
CA LEU A 157 1.55 18.54 -1.44
C LEU A 157 0.16 18.47 -2.08
N PHE A 158 -0.75 19.37 -1.71
CA PHE A 158 -2.11 19.41 -2.25
C PHE A 158 -2.10 19.55 -3.78
N GLY A 159 -2.77 18.62 -4.46
CA GLY A 159 -2.86 18.57 -5.91
C GLY A 159 -1.54 18.24 -6.63
N PHE A 160 -0.46 17.92 -5.91
CA PHE A 160 0.82 17.60 -6.55
C PHE A 160 0.83 16.21 -7.19
N ALA A 161 0.07 15.26 -6.63
CA ALA A 161 -0.11 13.92 -7.19
C ALA A 161 -1.60 13.63 -7.41
N SER A 162 -1.90 12.88 -8.47
CA SER A 162 -3.25 12.37 -8.71
C SER A 162 -3.43 11.06 -7.93
N ALA A 163 -4.30 11.09 -6.93
CA ALA A 163 -4.70 9.90 -6.20
C ALA A 163 -5.51 8.96 -7.12
N ARG A 164 -5.18 7.67 -7.07
CA ARG A 164 -5.93 6.61 -7.77
C ARG A 164 -6.18 5.47 -6.78
N PRO A 165 -7.40 5.34 -6.25
CA PRO A 165 -7.71 4.21 -5.38
C PRO A 165 -7.54 2.90 -6.15
N LEU A 166 -6.91 1.93 -5.49
CA LEU A 166 -6.83 0.56 -6.00
C LEU A 166 -7.96 -0.24 -5.36
N GLY A 167 -9.08 -0.35 -6.09
CA GLY A 167 -10.21 -1.13 -5.65
C GLY A 167 -9.95 -2.65 -5.60
N PRO A 168 -10.87 -3.42 -5.02
CA PRO A 168 -10.80 -4.87 -5.01
C PRO A 168 -10.80 -5.45 -6.44
N MET A 169 -10.19 -6.61 -6.61
CA MET A 169 -10.21 -7.32 -7.89
C MET A 169 -11.65 -7.64 -8.29
N ASN A 170 -11.91 -7.65 -9.59
CA ASN A 170 -13.12 -8.30 -10.09
C ASN A 170 -12.99 -9.83 -9.98
N ARG A 171 -14.11 -10.53 -10.19
CA ARG A 171 -14.17 -11.99 -10.04
C ARG A 171 -13.16 -12.74 -10.92
N ASP A 172 -12.93 -12.26 -12.15
CA ASP A 172 -12.04 -12.91 -13.11
C ASP A 172 -10.57 -12.71 -12.77
N GLU A 173 -10.21 -11.51 -12.32
CA GLU A 173 -8.88 -11.19 -11.78
C GLU A 173 -8.57 -12.03 -10.53
N MET A 174 -9.51 -12.10 -9.58
CA MET A 174 -9.38 -12.92 -8.38
C MET A 174 -9.20 -14.40 -8.73
N ARG A 175 -10.03 -14.94 -9.64
CA ARG A 175 -9.91 -16.31 -10.15
C ARG A 175 -8.53 -16.56 -10.76
N GLN A 176 -8.01 -15.63 -11.56
CA GLN A 176 -6.69 -15.76 -12.16
C GLN A 176 -5.59 -15.78 -11.08
N MET A 177 -5.66 -14.89 -10.10
CA MET A 177 -4.75 -14.88 -8.96
C MET A 177 -4.78 -16.21 -8.20
N VAL A 178 -5.97 -16.71 -7.85
CA VAL A 178 -6.14 -17.97 -7.11
C VAL A 178 -5.56 -19.15 -7.88
N ARG A 179 -5.77 -19.23 -9.20
CA ARG A 179 -5.19 -20.29 -10.04
C ARG A 179 -3.67 -20.23 -10.07
N VAL A 180 -3.09 -19.05 -10.24
CA VAL A 180 -1.63 -18.87 -10.30
C VAL A 180 -0.98 -19.23 -8.98
N LEU A 181 -1.54 -18.76 -7.86
CA LEU A 181 -1.01 -19.02 -6.53
C LEU A 181 -1.25 -20.47 -6.10
N GLY A 182 -2.45 -21.01 -6.32
CA GLY A 182 -2.78 -22.40 -6.02
C GLY A 182 -1.81 -23.36 -6.70
N LYS A 183 -1.56 -23.16 -8.00
CA LYS A 183 -0.60 -23.99 -8.75
C LYS A 183 0.81 -24.00 -8.14
N ARG A 184 1.28 -22.84 -7.64
CA ARG A 184 2.60 -22.72 -6.99
C ARG A 184 2.63 -23.42 -5.63
N SER A 185 1.49 -23.54 -4.97
CA SER A 185 1.34 -24.20 -3.66
C SER A 185 0.84 -25.65 -3.74
N GLY A 186 0.84 -26.26 -4.93
CA GLY A 186 0.36 -27.65 -5.11
C GLY A 186 -1.15 -27.82 -4.98
N LEU A 187 -1.92 -26.73 -5.01
CA LEU A 187 -3.39 -26.74 -4.98
C LEU A 187 -3.98 -26.53 -6.38
N ARG A 188 -5.14 -27.13 -6.63
CA ARG A 188 -5.89 -26.95 -7.87
C ARG A 188 -7.34 -26.62 -7.58
N PHE A 189 -7.80 -25.51 -8.16
CA PHE A 189 -9.17 -25.00 -8.05
C PHE A 189 -9.86 -25.18 -9.41
N ASP A 190 -10.57 -26.30 -9.58
CA ASP A 190 -11.20 -26.66 -10.86
C ASP A 190 -12.67 -26.24 -10.95
N ASP A 191 -13.40 -26.24 -9.84
CA ASP A 191 -14.83 -25.89 -9.82
C ASP A 191 -15.05 -24.37 -9.77
N HIS A 192 -15.87 -23.86 -10.70
CA HIS A 192 -16.28 -22.45 -10.76
C HIS A 192 -16.89 -21.96 -9.44
N ARG A 193 -17.62 -22.84 -8.73
CA ARG A 193 -18.28 -22.53 -7.45
C ARG A 193 -17.30 -22.15 -6.35
N LEU A 194 -16.05 -22.62 -6.43
CA LEU A 194 -14.99 -22.23 -5.48
C LEU A 194 -14.67 -20.74 -5.61
N PHE A 195 -14.59 -20.24 -6.85
CA PHE A 195 -14.33 -18.83 -7.10
C PHE A 195 -15.55 -17.97 -6.76
N ASP A 196 -16.76 -18.45 -7.04
CA ASP A 196 -17.99 -17.77 -6.60
C ASP A 196 -18.04 -17.64 -5.08
N SER A 197 -17.70 -18.72 -4.37
CA SER A 197 -17.66 -18.76 -2.92
C SER A 197 -16.60 -17.80 -2.35
N LEU A 198 -15.37 -17.84 -2.84
CA LEU A 198 -14.31 -16.92 -2.41
C LEU A 198 -14.66 -15.46 -2.70
N PHE A 199 -15.27 -15.18 -3.85
CA PHE A 199 -15.65 -13.82 -4.23
C PHE A 199 -16.81 -13.29 -3.37
N ALA A 200 -17.81 -14.13 -3.08
CA ALA A 200 -18.89 -13.77 -2.17
C ALA A 200 -18.39 -13.55 -0.73
N GLU A 201 -17.37 -14.31 -0.30
CA GLU A 201 -16.82 -14.19 1.04
C GLU A 201 -15.95 -12.95 1.23
N TYR A 202 -15.02 -12.71 0.29
CA TYR A 202 -13.95 -11.73 0.43
C TYR A 202 -14.01 -10.60 -0.59
N GLY A 203 -15.04 -10.54 -1.44
CA GLY A 203 -15.29 -9.40 -2.30
C GLY A 203 -14.23 -9.14 -3.38
N GLY A 204 -13.29 -10.07 -3.61
CA GLY A 204 -12.13 -9.84 -4.47
C GLY A 204 -10.97 -9.10 -3.78
N HIS A 205 -10.98 -9.01 -2.45
CA HIS A 205 -9.81 -8.53 -1.68
C HIS A 205 -8.62 -9.46 -1.86
N PRO A 206 -7.50 -8.99 -2.45
CA PRO A 206 -6.34 -9.85 -2.71
C PRO A 206 -5.76 -10.46 -1.44
N HIS A 207 -5.63 -9.67 -0.37
CA HIS A 207 -5.05 -10.12 0.90
C HIS A 207 -5.90 -11.22 1.55
N LEU A 208 -7.19 -10.96 1.77
CA LEU A 208 -8.13 -11.90 2.40
C LEU A 208 -8.25 -13.20 1.60
N THR A 209 -8.39 -13.09 0.28
CA THR A 209 -8.48 -14.27 -0.61
C THR A 209 -7.21 -15.12 -0.54
N ARG A 210 -6.04 -14.49 -0.52
CA ARG A 210 -4.75 -15.19 -0.41
C ARG A 210 -4.60 -15.87 0.94
N GLN A 211 -4.98 -15.21 2.01
CA GLN A 211 -4.97 -15.76 3.36
C GLN A 211 -5.87 -16.99 3.44
N ALA A 212 -7.08 -16.94 2.88
CA ALA A 212 -7.98 -18.08 2.81
C ALA A 212 -7.37 -19.25 2.04
N CYS A 213 -6.78 -18.99 0.87
CA CYS A 213 -6.10 -20.03 0.09
C CYS A 213 -4.89 -20.62 0.83
N ALA A 214 -4.13 -19.80 1.57
CA ALA A 214 -3.01 -20.26 2.38
C ALA A 214 -3.47 -21.15 3.53
N ARG A 215 -4.58 -20.81 4.19
CA ARG A 215 -5.20 -21.66 5.22
C ARG A 215 -5.67 -22.99 4.67
N VAL A 216 -6.26 -23.02 3.47
CA VAL A 216 -6.56 -24.30 2.79
C VAL A 216 -5.29 -25.12 2.60
N ALA A 217 -4.20 -24.52 2.12
CA ALA A 217 -2.92 -25.22 1.92
C ALA A 217 -2.38 -25.79 3.24
N GLU A 218 -2.44 -25.00 4.32
CA GLU A 218 -2.04 -25.41 5.67
C GLU A 218 -2.89 -26.58 6.18
N GLU A 219 -4.23 -26.53 6.04
CA GLU A 219 -5.11 -27.62 6.43
C GLU A 219 -4.88 -28.91 5.63
N VAL A 220 -4.60 -28.79 4.32
CA VAL A 220 -4.27 -29.94 3.47
C VAL A 220 -2.95 -30.57 3.93
N HIS A 221 -1.94 -29.76 4.19
CA HIS A 221 -0.64 -30.21 4.68
C HIS A 221 -0.75 -30.87 6.05
N ASN A 222 -1.48 -30.26 7.00
CA ASN A 222 -1.68 -30.79 8.35
C ASN A 222 -2.45 -32.11 8.36
N ARG A 223 -3.31 -32.35 7.37
CA ARG A 223 -4.00 -33.63 7.17
C ARG A 223 -3.11 -34.71 6.54
N GLN A 224 -1.84 -34.42 6.26
CA GLN A 224 -0.89 -35.33 5.63
C GLN A 224 -1.41 -35.92 4.32
N ILE A 225 -2.06 -35.07 3.51
CA ILE A 225 -2.58 -35.49 2.20
C ILE A 225 -1.44 -35.43 1.18
N ASP A 226 -0.87 -36.60 0.86
CA ASP A 226 0.29 -36.73 -0.05
C ASP A 226 -0.06 -36.61 -1.55
N THR A 227 -1.25 -36.11 -1.90
CA THR A 227 -1.69 -35.97 -3.29
C THR A 227 -1.39 -34.58 -3.83
N VAL A 228 -0.50 -34.48 -4.82
CA VAL A 228 -0.19 -33.22 -5.52
C VAL A 228 -0.46 -33.39 -7.03
N PRO A 229 -1.30 -32.53 -7.65
CA PRO A 229 -2.00 -31.41 -7.03
C PRO A 229 -3.19 -31.88 -6.18
N TYR A 230 -3.41 -31.23 -5.04
CA TYR A 230 -4.64 -31.42 -4.26
C TYR A 230 -5.77 -30.61 -4.88
N HIS A 231 -6.89 -31.27 -5.17
CA HIS A 231 -8.08 -30.63 -5.74
C HIS A 231 -8.93 -30.06 -4.60
N VAL A 232 -8.98 -28.73 -4.51
CA VAL A 232 -9.70 -28.01 -3.45
C VAL A 232 -11.21 -28.19 -3.62
N THR A 233 -11.90 -28.43 -2.51
CA THR A 233 -13.36 -28.61 -2.48
C THR A 233 -14.04 -27.44 -1.78
N LEU A 234 -15.36 -27.30 -1.99
CA LEU A 234 -16.18 -26.34 -1.23
C LEU A 234 -16.14 -26.63 0.28
N GLN A 235 -15.96 -27.90 0.66
CA GLN A 235 -15.84 -28.28 2.07
C GLN A 235 -14.56 -27.73 2.69
N ASP A 236 -13.44 -27.73 1.96
CA ASP A 236 -12.18 -27.14 2.44
C ASP A 236 -12.34 -25.63 2.69
N LEU A 237 -12.98 -24.91 1.75
CA LEU A 237 -13.31 -23.49 1.96
C LEU A 237 -14.26 -23.26 3.14
N SER A 238 -15.28 -24.11 3.30
CA SER A 238 -16.24 -23.99 4.40
C SER A 238 -15.57 -24.12 5.77
N ARG A 239 -14.52 -24.95 5.91
CA ARG A 239 -13.74 -25.06 7.15
C ARG A 239 -12.98 -23.77 7.45
N VAL A 240 -12.32 -23.20 6.44
CA VAL A 240 -11.60 -21.93 6.58
C VAL A 240 -12.54 -20.79 6.97
N TYR A 241 -13.74 -20.72 6.38
CA TYR A 241 -14.73 -19.69 6.73
C TYR A 241 -15.32 -19.89 8.13
N ALA A 242 -15.36 -21.13 8.61
CA ALA A 242 -15.85 -21.44 9.94
C ALA A 242 -14.88 -20.99 11.04
N SER A 243 -13.58 -20.91 10.74
CA SER A 243 -12.56 -20.52 11.71
C SER A 243 -12.73 -19.07 12.18
N ALA A 244 -12.71 -18.87 13.50
CA ALA A 244 -12.67 -17.58 14.17
C ALA A 244 -11.33 -17.35 14.90
N ALA A 245 -10.29 -18.12 14.55
CA ALA A 245 -8.98 -17.97 15.16
C ALA A 245 -8.33 -16.63 14.81
N ASP A 246 -7.40 -16.17 15.66
CA ASP A 246 -6.56 -15.01 15.36
C ASP A 246 -5.78 -15.22 14.06
N GLY A 247 -5.72 -14.17 13.24
CA GLY A 247 -5.15 -14.24 11.89
C GLY A 247 -5.94 -15.14 10.92
N SER A 248 -7.21 -15.43 11.20
CA SER A 248 -8.14 -15.99 10.22
C SER A 248 -8.54 -14.92 9.19
N PRO A 249 -8.92 -15.32 7.96
CA PRO A 249 -9.42 -14.37 6.97
C PRO A 249 -10.67 -13.61 7.40
N ALA A 250 -11.52 -14.21 8.24
CA ALA A 250 -12.69 -13.53 8.80
C ALA A 250 -12.26 -12.41 9.74
N ARG A 251 -11.29 -12.68 10.63
CA ARG A 251 -10.73 -11.65 11.53
C ARG A 251 -10.04 -10.53 10.76
N SER A 252 -9.27 -10.85 9.71
CA SER A 252 -8.63 -9.83 8.87
C SER A 252 -9.63 -9.02 8.06
N ALA A 253 -10.79 -9.59 7.68
CA ALA A 253 -11.88 -8.81 7.09
C ALA A 253 -12.43 -7.79 8.10
N TRP A 254 -12.62 -8.20 9.36
CA TRP A 254 -13.02 -7.30 10.44
C TRP A 254 -11.97 -6.20 10.70
N GLU A 255 -10.69 -6.54 10.73
CA GLU A 255 -9.59 -5.56 10.86
C GLU A 255 -9.57 -4.56 9.70
N THR A 256 -9.93 -5.00 8.48
CA THR A 256 -10.09 -4.11 7.32
C THR A 256 -11.21 -3.10 7.56
N PHE A 257 -12.35 -3.56 8.11
CA PHE A 257 -13.45 -2.68 8.50
C PHE A 257 -13.06 -1.71 9.63
N LEU A 258 -12.39 -2.18 10.67
CA LEU A 258 -11.88 -1.31 11.74
C LEU A 258 -10.85 -0.29 11.22
N SER A 259 -10.05 -0.67 10.22
CA SER A 259 -9.16 0.29 9.56
C SER A 259 -9.95 1.34 8.80
N PHE A 260 -10.99 0.95 8.07
CA PHE A 260 -11.87 1.88 7.39
C PHE A 260 -12.56 2.84 8.37
N GLU A 261 -13.08 2.35 9.48
CA GLU A 261 -13.66 3.16 10.56
C GLU A 261 -12.69 4.23 11.08
N ARG A 262 -11.40 3.88 11.24
CA ARG A 262 -10.38 4.85 11.65
C ARG A 262 -10.17 5.98 10.63
N TRP A 263 -10.22 5.67 9.34
CA TRP A 263 -9.94 6.67 8.28
C TRP A 263 -11.18 7.45 7.84
N TYR A 264 -12.37 6.84 7.95
CA TYR A 264 -13.63 7.38 7.45
C TYR A 264 -14.76 7.16 8.48
N PRO A 265 -14.67 7.77 9.67
CA PRO A 265 -15.62 7.52 10.76
C PRO A 265 -17.07 7.81 10.36
N GLU A 266 -17.30 8.88 9.59
CA GLU A 266 -18.64 9.26 9.13
C GLU A 266 -19.27 8.20 8.21
N GLU A 267 -18.55 7.71 7.19
CA GLU A 267 -19.06 6.63 6.32
C GLU A 267 -19.17 5.29 7.07
N SER A 268 -18.33 5.08 8.10
CA SER A 268 -18.32 3.84 8.88
C SER A 268 -19.60 3.61 9.69
N GLU A 269 -20.30 4.67 10.09
CA GLU A 269 -21.59 4.56 10.77
C GLU A 269 -22.64 3.89 9.86
N ILE A 270 -22.66 4.25 8.58
CA ILE A 270 -23.54 3.69 7.56
C ILE A 270 -23.18 2.22 7.30
N VAL A 271 -21.89 1.93 7.15
CA VAL A 271 -21.40 0.56 6.95
C VAL A 271 -21.74 -0.32 8.15
N SER A 272 -21.62 0.19 9.37
CA SER A 272 -21.97 -0.54 10.60
C SER A 272 -23.46 -0.90 10.64
N GLN A 273 -24.34 0.01 10.22
CA GLN A 273 -25.77 -0.27 10.08
C GLN A 273 -26.02 -1.36 9.04
N LEU A 274 -25.37 -1.26 7.88
CA LEU A 274 -25.47 -2.24 6.81
C LEU A 274 -24.98 -3.63 7.25
N ILE A 275 -23.90 -3.71 8.05
CA ILE A 275 -23.40 -4.96 8.64
C ILE A 275 -24.42 -5.60 9.59
N ARG A 276 -25.10 -4.80 10.42
CA ARG A 276 -26.11 -5.28 11.39
C ARG A 276 -27.43 -5.66 10.74
N ASP A 277 -27.96 -4.78 9.89
CA ASP A 277 -29.35 -4.83 9.43
C ASP A 277 -29.48 -5.40 8.00
N GLY A 278 -28.35 -5.55 7.29
CA GLY A 278 -28.31 -6.07 5.92
C GLY A 278 -28.92 -5.12 4.89
N LYS A 279 -29.20 -3.87 5.26
CA LYS A 279 -29.76 -2.82 4.39
C LYS A 279 -28.96 -1.54 4.55
N ALA A 280 -28.56 -0.93 3.43
CA ALA A 280 -28.02 0.42 3.43
C ALA A 280 -29.18 1.43 3.38
N PRO A 281 -29.04 2.65 3.95
CA PRO A 281 -29.95 3.75 3.68
C PRO A 281 -30.02 4.02 2.16
N GLU A 282 -31.23 4.22 1.61
CA GLU A 282 -31.49 4.28 0.16
C GLU A 282 -30.84 5.45 -0.60
N THR A 283 -30.01 6.29 0.02
CA THR A 283 -29.60 7.58 -0.56
C THR A 283 -28.14 7.99 -0.37
N GLU A 284 -27.31 7.21 0.33
CA GLU A 284 -25.92 7.62 0.58
C GLU A 284 -24.94 6.69 -0.14
N LEU A 285 -24.30 7.25 -1.18
CA LEU A 285 -23.09 6.66 -1.74
C LEU A 285 -21.99 6.78 -0.67
N ILE A 286 -21.38 5.63 -0.35
CA ILE A 286 -20.22 5.50 0.53
C ILE A 286 -18.97 5.22 -0.33
N PRO A 287 -18.47 6.22 -1.10
CA PRO A 287 -17.44 6.02 -2.11
C PRO A 287 -16.16 5.42 -1.53
N HIS A 288 -15.76 5.82 -0.32
CA HIS A 288 -14.57 5.27 0.30
C HIS A 288 -14.78 3.81 0.70
N ALA A 289 -15.97 3.42 1.16
CA ALA A 289 -16.29 2.01 1.44
C ALA A 289 -16.26 1.14 0.17
N VAL A 290 -16.63 1.70 -0.99
CA VAL A 290 -16.53 1.02 -2.29
C VAL A 290 -15.06 0.88 -2.71
N ASP A 291 -14.26 1.93 -2.56
CA ASP A 291 -12.82 1.92 -2.87
C ASP A 291 -12.05 0.95 -1.95
N PHE A 292 -12.42 0.88 -0.67
CA PHE A 292 -11.92 -0.10 0.29
C PHE A 292 -12.47 -1.51 0.02
N GLY A 293 -13.39 -1.68 -0.93
CA GLY A 293 -13.97 -2.97 -1.27
C GLY A 293 -14.82 -3.60 -0.16
N ILE A 294 -15.27 -2.80 0.81
CA ILE A 294 -16.21 -3.21 1.86
C ILE A 294 -17.63 -3.28 1.28
N CYS A 295 -17.97 -2.31 0.44
CA CYS A 295 -19.25 -2.21 -0.25
C CYS A 295 -19.10 -2.35 -1.77
N ASP A 296 -20.20 -2.66 -2.45
CA ASP A 296 -20.29 -2.61 -3.90
C ASP A 296 -20.80 -1.24 -4.37
N GLY A 297 -20.70 -0.98 -5.68
CA GLY A 297 -21.17 0.27 -6.27
C GLY A 297 -22.69 0.46 -6.27
N GLN A 298 -23.46 -0.45 -5.67
CA GLN A 298 -24.91 -0.36 -5.46
C GLN A 298 -25.26 -0.16 -3.97
N GLY A 299 -24.26 0.01 -3.09
CA GLY A 299 -24.46 0.19 -1.65
C GLY A 299 -24.66 -1.12 -0.87
N GLY A 300 -24.49 -2.28 -1.51
CA GLY A 300 -24.53 -3.59 -0.86
C GLY A 300 -23.20 -3.94 -0.18
N LEU A 301 -23.22 -4.86 0.79
CA LEU A 301 -21.98 -5.42 1.33
C LEU A 301 -21.31 -6.31 0.30
N ARG A 302 -20.03 -6.05 0.10
CA ARG A 302 -19.16 -6.85 -0.77
C ARG A 302 -18.35 -7.88 0.02
N LEU A 303 -18.07 -7.59 1.29
CA LEU A 303 -17.40 -8.51 2.22
C LEU A 303 -18.41 -9.37 2.98
N GLY A 304 -18.75 -10.55 2.43
CA GLY A 304 -19.64 -11.51 3.09
C GLY A 304 -19.15 -11.97 4.47
N ALA A 305 -17.82 -11.98 4.68
CA ALA A 305 -17.20 -12.28 5.96
C ALA A 305 -17.68 -11.35 7.10
N LEU A 306 -17.93 -10.06 6.83
CA LEU A 306 -18.39 -9.12 7.86
C LEU A 306 -19.79 -9.45 8.38
N ASN A 307 -20.72 -9.81 7.48
CA ASN A 307 -22.08 -10.23 7.85
C ASN A 307 -22.05 -11.52 8.71
N ARG A 308 -21.13 -12.43 8.40
CA ARG A 308 -20.95 -13.66 9.17
C ARG A 308 -20.45 -13.40 10.58
N GLU A 309 -19.44 -12.52 10.73
CA GLU A 309 -18.88 -12.16 12.04
C GLU A 309 -19.87 -11.35 12.88
N ALA A 310 -20.64 -10.44 12.27
CA ALA A 310 -21.71 -9.71 12.96
C ALA A 310 -22.77 -10.65 13.55
N ARG A 311 -23.16 -11.70 12.81
CA ARG A 311 -24.10 -12.73 13.30
C ARG A 311 -23.52 -13.60 14.43
N ARG A 312 -22.19 -13.64 14.58
CA ARG A 312 -21.52 -14.36 15.68
C ARG A 312 -21.42 -13.54 16.97
N GLY A 313 -21.85 -12.28 16.96
CA GLY A 313 -21.83 -11.40 18.14
C GLY A 313 -20.46 -10.83 18.47
N LEU A 314 -19.59 -10.65 17.46
CA LEU A 314 -18.28 -10.00 17.58
C LEU A 314 -18.34 -8.47 17.34
N GLY A 315 -19.52 -7.88 17.48
CA GLY A 315 -19.75 -6.43 17.42
C GLY A 315 -19.92 -5.83 18.80
#